data_AF-A0A424YDG6-F1
#
_entry.id   AF-A0A424YDG6-F1
#
_cell.length_a   1.000
_cell.length_b   1.000
_cell.length_c   1.000
_cell.angle_alpha   90.00
_cell.angle_beta   90.00
_cell.angle_gamma   90.00
#
_symmetry.space_group_name_H-M   'P 1'
#
loop_
_entity.id
_entity.type
_entity.pdbx_description
1 polymer ?
#
loop_
_entity_poly.entity_id
_entity_poly.type
_entity_poly.pdbx_seq_one_letter_code
_entity_poly.pdbx_strand_id
1 'polypeptide(L)'
;MILSEFKPFEEIMESLKDDNKVFLLGCKGCAEASETGGLPQLEEMKGKLEAQGKKVTGYTTLEFLCQKALVKSRLAPIKEKVLASDSVLVMSCGIGVQASANAINKYCRPACNTTPLGDTRGTWPSYERCRECGDCVLDYTGGICPLTQCSKSLLNGACGGASKGKCEVAPEKDCGWELIYHRLKDLNQLDKLKIYIPPKDFAKMEPWKLIPTTFYDIEYIEEEERGG
;
A
#
# COMPACT_ATOMS: atom_id res chain seq x y z
N MET A 1 -9.64 6.57 -11.67
CA MET A 1 -9.88 5.70 -10.47
C MET A 1 -8.76 4.65 -10.40
N ILE A 2 -8.45 4.03 -9.26
CA ILE A 2 -7.42 2.96 -9.19
C ILE A 2 -8.05 1.59 -8.94
N LEU A 3 -7.43 0.52 -9.42
CA LEU A 3 -7.84 -0.86 -9.15
C LEU A 3 -7.07 -1.41 -7.95
N SER A 4 -7.80 -2.00 -7.01
CA SER A 4 -7.25 -2.66 -5.82
C SER A 4 -7.63 -4.14 -5.85
N GLU A 5 -6.64 -5.02 -5.89
CA GLU A 5 -6.81 -6.47 -5.94
C GLU A 5 -6.29 -7.10 -4.64
N PHE A 6 -6.95 -8.15 -4.15
CA PHE A 6 -6.45 -8.84 -2.96
C PHE A 6 -5.12 -9.53 -3.23
N LYS A 7 -4.23 -9.47 -2.24
CA LYS A 7 -3.09 -10.39 -2.21
C LYS A 7 -3.58 -11.83 -1.97
N PRO A 8 -2.83 -12.84 -2.42
CA PRO A 8 -3.06 -14.21 -2.01
C PRO A 8 -3.16 -14.29 -0.49
N PHE A 9 -4.12 -15.06 0.02
CA PHE A 9 -4.38 -15.11 1.45
C PHE A 9 -3.18 -15.68 2.22
N GLU A 10 -2.43 -16.59 1.60
CA GLU A 10 -1.18 -17.17 2.11
C GLU A 10 -0.12 -16.07 2.35
N GLU A 11 0.00 -15.11 1.43
CA GLU A 11 0.93 -13.98 1.56
C GLU A 11 0.53 -13.06 2.71
N ILE A 12 -0.77 -12.80 2.88
CA ILE A 12 -1.30 -12.02 4.00
C ILE A 12 -0.98 -12.74 5.32
N MET A 13 -1.19 -14.05 5.39
CA MET A 13 -0.91 -14.84 6.59
C MET A 13 0.58 -14.91 6.91
N GLU A 14 1.45 -15.02 5.90
CA GLU A 14 2.90 -14.95 6.09
C GLU A 14 3.31 -13.58 6.63
N SER A 15 2.72 -12.50 6.11
CA SER A 15 2.97 -11.15 6.64
C SER A 15 2.59 -11.05 8.12
N LEU A 16 1.47 -11.66 8.53
CA LEU A 16 0.92 -11.62 9.88
C LEU A 16 1.48 -12.71 10.81
N LYS A 17 2.50 -13.47 10.42
CA LYS A 17 3.00 -14.63 11.18
C LYS A 17 3.32 -14.28 12.63
N ASP A 18 4.00 -13.15 12.85
CA ASP A 18 4.47 -12.71 14.16
C ASP A 18 3.43 -11.90 14.95
N ASP A 19 2.31 -11.53 14.34
CA ASP A 19 1.27 -10.71 14.97
C ASP A 19 0.15 -11.58 15.55
N ASN A 20 -0.27 -11.34 16.78
CA ASN A 20 -1.40 -12.07 17.38
C ASN A 20 -2.69 -11.24 17.32
N LYS A 21 -2.57 -9.93 17.49
CA LYS A 21 -3.68 -8.98 17.51
C LYS A 21 -3.60 -8.05 16.30
N VAL A 22 -4.64 -8.04 15.49
CA VAL A 22 -4.69 -7.27 14.24
C VAL A 22 -5.87 -6.31 14.26
N PHE A 23 -5.65 -5.07 13.84
CA PHE A 23 -6.74 -4.12 13.58
C PHE A 23 -6.97 -4.03 12.07
N LEU A 24 -8.22 -4.06 11.62
CA LEU A 24 -8.55 -3.98 10.19
C LEU A 24 -8.97 -2.57 9.79
N LEU A 25 -8.40 -2.08 8.69
CA LEU A 25 -8.67 -0.73 8.19
C LEU A 25 -8.99 -0.78 6.69
N GLY A 26 -10.24 -0.47 6.31
CA GLY A 26 -10.69 -0.46 4.92
C GLY A 26 -10.86 0.95 4.33
N CYS A 27 -10.68 1.07 3.01
CA CYS A 27 -10.94 2.31 2.27
C CYS A 27 -12.36 2.34 1.70
N LYS A 28 -13.19 3.25 2.21
CA LYS A 28 -14.49 3.59 1.65
C LYS A 28 -14.28 4.59 0.49
N GLY A 29 -14.07 4.07 -0.71
CA GLY A 29 -13.63 4.84 -1.87
C GLY A 29 -13.21 3.90 -2.99
N CYS A 30 -12.00 4.08 -3.54
CA CYS A 30 -11.54 3.23 -4.65
C CYS A 30 -11.47 1.74 -4.28
N ALA A 31 -11.05 1.38 -3.07
CA ALA A 31 -10.95 -0.03 -2.69
C ALA A 31 -12.33 -0.67 -2.46
N GLU A 32 -13.32 0.09 -1.97
CA GLU A 32 -14.71 -0.38 -1.92
C GLU A 32 -15.30 -0.55 -3.33
N ALA A 33 -15.01 0.39 -4.25
CA ALA A 33 -15.42 0.27 -5.65
C ALA A 33 -14.77 -0.94 -6.36
N SER A 34 -13.56 -1.32 -5.96
CA SER A 34 -12.90 -2.56 -6.42
C SER A 34 -13.30 -3.80 -5.59
N GLU A 35 -14.27 -3.70 -4.69
CA GLU A 35 -14.71 -4.80 -3.82
C GLU A 35 -13.60 -5.42 -2.96
N THR A 36 -12.63 -4.61 -2.53
CA THR A 36 -11.49 -5.05 -1.70
C THR A 36 -11.32 -4.30 -0.38
N GLY A 37 -12.07 -3.22 -0.13
CA GLY A 37 -11.91 -2.38 1.08
C GLY A 37 -13.20 -1.94 1.79
N GLY A 38 -14.36 -2.41 1.33
CA GLY A 38 -15.66 -2.09 1.93
C GLY A 38 -15.92 -2.82 3.25
N LEU A 39 -17.05 -2.49 3.89
CA LEU A 39 -17.49 -3.17 5.11
C LEU A 39 -17.71 -4.68 4.93
N PRO A 40 -18.37 -5.16 3.84
CA PRO A 40 -18.55 -6.60 3.64
C PRO A 40 -17.21 -7.35 3.58
N GLN A 41 -16.22 -6.77 2.89
CA GLN A 41 -14.89 -7.35 2.74
C GLN A 41 -14.13 -7.40 4.06
N LEU A 42 -14.27 -6.37 4.91
CA LEU A 42 -13.67 -6.36 6.25
C LEU A 42 -14.24 -7.45 7.13
N GLU A 43 -15.54 -7.70 7.06
CA GLU A 43 -16.20 -8.76 7.84
C GLU A 43 -15.78 -10.16 7.36
N GLU A 44 -15.66 -10.36 6.05
CA GLU A 44 -15.13 -11.59 5.49
C GLU A 44 -13.66 -11.82 5.91
N MET A 45 -12.82 -10.79 5.79
CA MET A 45 -11.41 -10.86 6.18
C MET A 45 -11.27 -11.11 7.68
N LYS A 46 -12.12 -10.49 8.51
CA LYS A 46 -12.18 -10.77 9.94
C LYS A 46 -12.47 -12.25 10.20
N GLY A 47 -13.49 -12.82 9.56
CA GLY A 47 -13.83 -14.24 9.70
C GLY A 47 -12.67 -15.16 9.31
N LYS A 48 -12.00 -14.87 8.19
CA LYS A 48 -10.82 -15.64 7.73
C LYS A 48 -9.66 -15.58 8.72
N LEU A 49 -9.38 -14.40 9.28
CA LEU A 49 -8.29 -14.21 10.25
C LEU A 49 -8.60 -14.89 11.60
N GLU A 50 -9.84 -14.79 12.08
CA GLU A 50 -10.27 -15.45 13.32
C GLU A 50 -10.26 -16.97 13.18
N ALA A 51 -10.63 -17.51 12.02
CA ALA A 51 -10.53 -18.95 11.72
C ALA A 51 -9.09 -19.47 11.75
N GLN A 52 -8.11 -18.62 11.44
CA GLN A 52 -6.67 -18.93 11.51
C GLN A 52 -6.06 -18.63 12.89
N GLY A 53 -6.89 -18.32 13.90
CA GLY A 53 -6.46 -18.11 15.28
C GLY A 53 -5.91 -16.71 15.59
N LYS A 54 -6.06 -15.73 14.68
CA LYS A 54 -5.66 -14.33 14.92
C LYS A 54 -6.80 -13.58 15.61
N LYS A 55 -6.48 -12.70 16.56
CA LYS A 55 -7.48 -11.89 17.28
C LYS A 55 -7.67 -10.54 16.61
N VAL A 56 -8.87 -10.25 16.12
CA VAL A 56 -9.18 -8.92 15.57
C VAL A 56 -9.60 -7.97 16.69
N THR A 57 -8.83 -6.90 16.93
CA THR A 57 -9.12 -5.92 17.99
C THR A 57 -10.28 -4.98 17.64
N GLY A 58 -10.52 -4.82 16.34
CA GLY A 58 -11.59 -4.01 15.77
C GLY A 58 -11.39 -3.85 14.26
N TYR A 59 -12.41 -3.32 13.61
CA TYR A 59 -12.37 -2.96 12.21
C TYR A 59 -13.09 -1.63 11.99
N THR A 60 -12.67 -0.87 10.98
CA THR A 60 -13.35 0.35 10.56
C THR A 60 -13.10 0.62 9.08
N THR A 61 -14.03 1.33 8.45
CA THR A 61 -13.84 1.90 7.11
C THR A 61 -13.68 3.41 7.22
N LEU A 62 -12.72 3.94 6.47
CA LEU A 62 -12.52 5.39 6.35
C LEU A 62 -12.64 5.81 4.90
N GLU A 63 -13.30 6.94 4.68
CA GLU A 63 -13.26 7.63 3.40
C GLU A 63 -11.85 8.18 3.18
N PHE A 64 -11.37 8.17 1.94
CA PHE A 64 -10.09 8.75 1.55
C PHE A 64 -8.91 8.40 2.48
N LEU A 65 -8.60 7.10 2.65
CA LEU A 65 -7.41 6.67 3.40
C LEU A 65 -6.09 7.27 2.89
N CYS A 66 -6.06 7.76 1.64
CA CYS A 66 -4.94 8.51 1.07
C CYS A 66 -4.72 9.90 1.70
N GLN A 67 -5.62 10.39 2.57
CA GLN A 67 -5.50 11.67 3.25
C GLN A 67 -5.11 11.48 4.73
N LYS A 68 -3.82 11.63 5.05
CA LYS A 68 -3.26 11.41 6.41
C LYS A 68 -3.98 12.16 7.54
N ALA A 69 -4.46 13.38 7.29
CA ALA A 69 -5.15 14.18 8.30
C ALA A 69 -6.51 13.57 8.69
N LEU A 70 -7.22 13.03 7.70
CA LEU A 70 -8.49 12.35 7.90
C LEU A 70 -8.28 11.01 8.60
N VAL A 71 -7.25 10.25 8.21
CA VAL A 71 -6.87 9.02 8.92
C VAL A 71 -6.63 9.30 10.41
N LYS A 72 -5.84 10.34 10.72
CA LYS A 72 -5.55 10.71 12.11
C LYS A 72 -6.78 11.15 12.89
N SER A 73 -7.64 11.99 12.29
CA SER A 73 -8.84 12.50 12.98
C SER A 73 -9.91 11.43 13.20
N ARG A 74 -10.09 10.53 12.22
CA ARG A 74 -11.10 9.46 12.30
C ARG A 74 -10.68 8.27 13.14
N LEU A 75 -9.37 8.01 13.26
CA LEU A 75 -8.86 6.98 14.17
C LEU A 75 -8.73 7.48 15.61
N ALA A 76 -8.72 8.79 15.87
CA ALA A 76 -8.59 9.34 17.22
C ALA A 76 -9.63 8.79 18.23
N PRO A 77 -10.93 8.66 17.90
CA PRO A 77 -11.93 8.11 18.82
C PRO A 77 -11.74 6.62 19.14
N ILE A 78 -11.05 5.88 18.27
CA ILE A 78 -10.83 4.43 18.41
C ILE A 78 -9.34 4.09 18.61
N LYS A 79 -8.53 5.09 18.96
CA LYS A 79 -7.08 4.98 19.07
C LYS A 79 -6.66 3.85 20.01
N GLU A 80 -7.40 3.61 21.08
CA GLU A 80 -7.13 2.53 22.04
C GLU A 80 -7.16 1.15 21.38
N LYS A 81 -8.13 0.89 20.48
CA LYS A 81 -8.25 -0.39 19.75
C LYS A 81 -7.09 -0.59 18.77
N VAL A 82 -6.64 0.49 18.15
CA VAL A 82 -5.52 0.50 17.20
C VAL A 82 -4.18 0.33 17.94
N LEU A 83 -4.02 0.94 19.11
CA LEU A 83 -2.80 0.78 19.92
C LEU A 83 -2.69 -0.61 20.55
N ALA A 84 -3.83 -1.22 20.87
CA ALA A 84 -3.92 -2.57 21.41
C ALA A 84 -3.59 -3.68 20.40
N SER A 85 -3.54 -3.39 19.09
CA SER A 85 -3.09 -4.33 18.07
C SER A 85 -1.58 -4.29 17.89
N ASP A 86 -1.01 -5.42 17.47
CA ASP A 86 0.40 -5.53 17.13
C ASP A 86 0.64 -4.82 15.79
N SER A 87 -0.24 -5.05 14.83
CA SER A 87 -0.23 -4.41 13.51
C SER A 87 -1.62 -3.98 13.05
N VAL A 88 -1.65 -3.21 11.96
CA VAL A 88 -2.86 -2.80 11.26
C VAL A 88 -2.84 -3.41 9.87
N LEU A 89 -3.81 -4.27 9.55
CA LEU A 89 -4.02 -4.78 8.20
C LEU A 89 -4.86 -3.76 7.43
N VAL A 90 -4.26 -3.15 6.41
CA VAL A 90 -4.86 -2.08 5.62
C VAL A 90 -5.35 -2.64 4.29
N MET A 91 -6.66 -2.62 4.12
CA MET A 91 -7.39 -3.01 2.92
C MET A 91 -7.60 -1.79 2.03
N SER A 92 -6.50 -1.35 1.40
CA SER A 92 -6.47 -0.19 0.52
C SER A 92 -5.32 -0.26 -0.48
N CYS A 93 -5.24 0.73 -1.36
CA CYS A 93 -4.07 0.91 -2.23
C CYS A 93 -2.79 1.27 -1.47
N GLY A 94 -1.66 1.23 -2.17
CA GLY A 94 -0.35 1.55 -1.60
C GLY A 94 -0.22 2.98 -1.05
N ILE A 95 -1.00 3.95 -1.54
CA ILE A 95 -1.02 5.31 -0.95
C ILE A 95 -1.72 5.29 0.42
N GLY A 96 -2.86 4.59 0.54
CA GLY A 96 -3.59 4.48 1.80
C GLY A 96 -2.80 3.76 2.89
N VAL A 97 -2.01 2.75 2.51
CA VAL A 97 -1.10 2.04 3.44
C VAL A 97 -0.03 3.00 3.97
N GLN A 98 0.64 3.76 3.09
CA GLN A 98 1.67 4.72 3.50
C GLN A 98 1.09 5.85 4.36
N ALA A 99 -0.08 6.38 4.00
CA ALA A 99 -0.75 7.41 4.78
C ALA A 99 -1.17 6.91 6.16
N SER A 100 -1.63 5.65 6.25
CA SER A 100 -1.94 4.99 7.52
C SER A 100 -0.70 4.77 8.39
N ALA A 101 0.40 4.31 7.79
CA ALA A 101 1.67 4.13 8.47
C ALA A 101 2.18 5.44 9.10
N ASN A 102 2.09 6.53 8.33
CA ASN A 102 2.48 7.88 8.78
C ASN A 102 1.54 8.44 9.86
N ALA A 103 0.26 8.07 9.85
CA ALA A 103 -0.73 8.58 10.82
C ALA A 103 -0.72 7.84 12.16
N ILE A 104 -0.54 6.51 12.13
CA ILE A 104 -0.77 5.62 13.30
C ILE A 104 0.55 5.31 14.04
N ASN A 105 1.69 5.47 13.38
CA ASN A 105 3.00 5.05 13.89
C ASN A 105 3.02 3.58 14.38
N LYS A 106 2.26 2.72 13.71
CA LYS A 106 2.27 1.25 13.88
C LYS A 106 2.68 0.60 12.57
N TYR A 107 2.95 -0.69 12.61
CA TYR A 107 3.21 -1.47 11.41
C TYR A 107 1.91 -1.64 10.62
N CYS A 108 1.86 -1.05 9.43
CA CYS A 108 0.70 -1.11 8.54
C CYS A 108 0.99 -2.08 7.39
N ARG A 109 0.28 -3.21 7.39
CA ARG A 109 0.46 -4.29 6.41
C ARG A 109 -0.53 -4.13 5.26
N PRO A 110 -0.09 -4.18 3.99
CA PRO A 110 -0.99 -4.13 2.86
C PRO A 110 -1.73 -5.46 2.70
N ALA A 111 -3.07 -5.43 2.63
CA ALA A 111 -3.88 -6.59 2.23
C ALA A 111 -4.08 -6.69 0.70
N CYS A 112 -3.84 -5.58 -0.01
CA CYS A 112 -4.15 -5.45 -1.42
C CYS A 112 -2.92 -5.01 -2.24
N ASN A 113 -2.92 -5.41 -3.50
CA ASN A 113 -2.07 -4.89 -4.56
C ASN A 113 -2.80 -3.76 -5.28
N THR A 114 -2.04 -2.74 -5.70
CA THR A 114 -2.58 -1.66 -6.52
C THR A 114 -2.16 -1.90 -7.96
N THR A 115 -3.15 -2.11 -8.81
CA THR A 115 -2.99 -2.45 -10.22
C THR A 115 -3.40 -1.23 -11.06
N PRO A 116 -2.69 -0.92 -12.16
CA PRO A 116 -2.96 0.29 -12.91
C PRO A 116 -4.26 0.17 -13.70
N LEU A 117 -5.11 1.19 -13.58
CA LEU A 117 -6.34 1.30 -14.37
C LEU A 117 -6.15 2.18 -15.63
N GLY A 118 -5.02 2.86 -15.77
CA GLY A 118 -4.73 3.76 -16.90
C GLY A 118 -5.39 5.15 -16.82
N ASP A 119 -6.23 5.40 -15.82
CA ASP A 119 -6.95 6.67 -15.64
C ASP A 119 -6.28 7.59 -14.58
N THR A 120 -6.68 8.85 -14.58
CA THR A 120 -6.31 9.87 -13.60
C THR A 120 -6.70 9.49 -12.17
N ARG A 121 -5.88 9.98 -11.23
CA ARG A 121 -5.97 9.66 -9.80
C ARG A 121 -6.65 10.79 -9.05
N GLY A 122 -7.79 10.50 -8.43
CA GLY A 122 -8.44 11.37 -7.43
C GLY A 122 -7.74 11.32 -6.07
N THR A 123 -6.41 11.52 -6.03
CA THR A 123 -5.63 11.46 -4.78
C THR A 123 -5.47 12.82 -4.13
N TRP A 124 -5.51 12.85 -2.79
CA TRP A 124 -5.17 14.05 -2.04
C TRP A 124 -3.70 14.46 -2.26
N PRO A 125 -3.38 15.76 -2.37
CA PRO A 125 -2.00 16.23 -2.43
C PRO A 125 -1.25 15.85 -1.15
N SER A 126 -0.45 14.79 -1.20
CA SER A 126 0.33 14.30 -0.07
C SER A 126 1.76 13.95 -0.49
N TYR A 127 2.58 13.42 0.40
CA TYR A 127 3.95 12.98 0.08
C TYR A 127 3.99 11.55 -0.46
N GLU A 128 3.06 10.72 0.00
CA GLU A 128 2.92 9.30 -0.31
C GLU A 128 2.62 9.10 -1.79
N ARG A 129 3.37 8.21 -2.45
CA ARG A 129 3.25 7.92 -3.87
C ARG A 129 3.18 6.42 -4.10
N CYS A 130 2.45 6.00 -5.12
CA CYS A 130 2.39 4.61 -5.55
C CYS A 130 2.66 4.55 -7.06
N ARG A 131 3.35 3.49 -7.48
CA ARG A 131 3.66 3.20 -8.89
C ARG A 131 2.71 2.16 -9.50
N GLU A 132 1.70 1.73 -8.74
CA GLU A 132 0.66 0.80 -9.22
C GLU A 132 1.27 -0.47 -9.84
N CYS A 133 2.24 -1.05 -9.12
CA CYS A 133 3.06 -2.12 -9.65
C CYS A 133 2.42 -3.51 -9.62
N GLY A 134 1.16 -3.64 -9.19
CA GLY A 134 0.46 -4.93 -9.03
C GLY A 134 1.06 -5.88 -7.99
N ASP A 135 2.11 -5.46 -7.30
CA ASP A 135 2.87 -6.27 -6.33
C ASP A 135 3.37 -5.37 -5.18
N CYS A 136 2.60 -5.28 -4.11
CA CYS A 136 2.84 -4.31 -3.04
C CYS A 136 3.87 -4.83 -2.03
N VAL A 137 5.00 -4.13 -1.89
CA VAL A 137 6.11 -4.51 -0.99
C VAL A 137 6.16 -3.68 0.30
N LEU A 138 5.09 -2.97 0.62
CA LEU A 138 5.05 -2.06 1.77
C LEU A 138 5.12 -2.76 3.13
N ASP A 139 4.79 -4.06 3.19
CA ASP A 139 5.05 -4.88 4.38
C ASP A 139 6.55 -4.81 4.70
N TYR A 140 7.41 -5.25 3.77
CA TYR A 140 8.86 -5.31 3.96
C TYR A 140 9.52 -3.98 4.32
N THR A 141 8.99 -2.86 3.85
CA THR A 141 9.59 -1.53 4.02
C THR A 141 8.94 -0.67 5.11
N GLY A 142 8.00 -1.23 5.89
CA GLY A 142 7.38 -0.51 7.02
C GLY A 142 6.48 0.65 6.61
N GLY A 143 5.87 0.56 5.43
CA GLY A 143 4.95 1.58 4.91
C GLY A 143 5.61 2.74 4.18
N ILE A 144 6.79 2.56 3.60
CA ILE A 144 7.43 3.53 2.68
C ILE A 144 7.73 2.83 1.35
N CYS A 145 7.20 3.33 0.23
CA CYS A 145 7.37 2.63 -1.05
C CYS A 145 8.81 2.79 -1.60
N PRO A 146 9.60 1.70 -1.76
CA PRO A 146 10.97 1.80 -2.24
C PRO A 146 11.04 2.25 -3.71
N LEU A 147 10.03 1.91 -4.52
CA LEU A 147 9.99 2.26 -5.95
C LEU A 147 9.82 3.77 -6.19
N THR A 148 9.02 4.44 -5.35
CA THR A 148 8.72 5.87 -5.53
C THR A 148 9.63 6.75 -4.70
N GLN A 149 10.07 6.25 -3.54
CA GLN A 149 10.88 7.03 -2.61
C GLN A 149 12.38 6.98 -2.98
N CYS A 150 12.86 5.87 -3.53
CA CYS A 150 14.20 5.81 -4.09
C CYS A 150 14.19 6.37 -5.52
N SER A 151 15.01 7.38 -5.81
CA SER A 151 15.17 7.91 -7.17
C SER A 151 15.63 6.88 -8.20
N LYS A 152 16.22 5.77 -7.75
CA LYS A 152 16.64 4.63 -8.57
C LYS A 152 15.66 3.44 -8.54
N SER A 153 14.55 3.57 -7.81
CA SER A 153 13.53 2.52 -7.63
C SER A 153 14.10 1.16 -7.17
N LEU A 154 15.12 1.17 -6.32
CA LEU A 154 15.80 -0.05 -5.85
C LEU A 154 14.94 -0.81 -4.86
N LEU A 155 14.79 -2.11 -5.08
CA LEU A 155 13.94 -3.01 -4.28
C LEU A 155 14.68 -3.70 -3.13
N ASN A 156 15.97 -3.98 -3.31
CA ASN A 156 16.78 -4.79 -2.39
C ASN A 156 17.91 -3.95 -1.76
N GLY A 157 17.55 -2.92 -0.98
CA GLY A 157 18.50 -2.14 -0.18
C GLY A 157 19.11 -0.91 -0.86
N ALA A 158 19.94 -0.20 -0.09
CA ALA A 158 20.58 1.05 -0.49
C ALA A 158 21.71 0.83 -1.52
N CYS A 159 21.86 1.76 -2.47
CA CYS A 159 22.95 1.75 -3.46
C CYS A 159 24.33 2.19 -2.93
N GLY A 160 24.46 2.59 -1.67
CA GLY A 160 25.70 3.16 -1.11
C GLY A 160 25.99 4.61 -1.51
N GLY A 161 25.26 5.17 -2.47
CA GLY A 161 25.40 6.55 -2.94
C GLY A 161 24.72 7.63 -2.08
N ALA A 162 24.26 7.30 -0.87
CA ALA A 162 23.63 8.29 -0.01
C ALA A 162 24.71 9.13 0.71
N SER A 163 24.51 10.44 0.78
CA SER A 163 25.42 11.34 1.52
C SER A 163 24.60 12.28 2.41
N LYS A 164 24.91 12.27 3.71
CA LYS A 164 24.23 13.10 4.74
C LYS A 164 22.69 13.01 4.70
N GLY A 165 22.11 11.82 4.52
CA GLY A 165 20.65 11.69 4.43
C GLY A 165 20.06 11.85 3.03
N LYS A 166 20.84 12.31 2.05
CA LYS A 166 20.36 12.74 0.73
C LYS A 166 20.76 11.78 -0.39
N CYS A 167 19.95 11.75 -1.45
CA CYS A 167 20.21 10.95 -2.64
C CYS A 167 21.29 11.59 -3.53
N GLU A 168 22.25 10.82 -4.05
CA GLU A 168 23.26 11.33 -5.01
C GLU A 168 22.67 11.86 -6.32
N VAL A 169 21.57 11.28 -6.80
CA VAL A 169 20.96 11.67 -8.08
C VAL A 169 20.04 12.88 -7.92
N ALA A 170 19.56 13.11 -6.70
CA ALA A 170 18.58 14.12 -6.35
C ALA A 170 18.89 14.69 -4.96
N PRO A 171 19.85 15.63 -4.85
CA PRO A 171 20.33 16.15 -3.56
C PRO A 171 19.24 16.81 -2.70
N GLU A 172 18.15 17.26 -3.32
CA GLU A 172 16.99 17.83 -2.65
C GLU A 172 16.14 16.76 -1.93
N LYS A 173 16.20 15.50 -2.36
CA LYS A 173 15.40 14.39 -1.83
C LYS A 173 16.16 13.60 -0.77
N ASP A 174 15.44 13.23 0.27
CA ASP A 174 15.94 12.27 1.27
C ASP A 174 16.11 10.89 0.64
N CYS A 175 17.16 10.18 1.04
CA CYS A 175 17.42 8.82 0.58
C CYS A 175 16.29 7.89 1.05
N GLY A 176 15.55 7.33 0.11
CA GLY A 176 14.43 6.45 0.45
C GLY A 176 14.80 5.24 1.30
N TRP A 177 15.99 4.66 1.10
CA TRP A 177 16.44 3.53 1.91
C TRP A 177 16.90 3.92 3.32
N GLU A 178 17.37 5.16 3.50
CA GLU A 178 17.67 5.68 4.83
C GLU A 178 16.37 5.94 5.61
N LEU A 179 15.35 6.50 4.95
CA LEU A 179 14.01 6.63 5.52
C LEU A 179 13.40 5.26 5.91
N ILE A 180 13.51 4.26 5.03
CA ILE A 180 13.05 2.89 5.31
C ILE A 180 13.82 2.30 6.50
N TYR A 181 15.13 2.47 6.56
CA TYR A 181 15.95 1.98 7.68
C TYR A 181 15.51 2.60 9.01
N HIS A 182 15.38 3.93 9.08
CA HIS A 182 14.92 4.62 10.28
C HIS A 182 13.51 4.17 10.69
N ARG A 183 12.61 4.05 9.72
CA ARG A 183 11.25 3.57 9.94
C ARG A 183 11.22 2.16 10.53
N LEU A 184 11.98 1.23 9.96
CA LEU A 184 12.05 -0.15 10.46
C LEU A 184 12.77 -0.24 11.81
N LYS A 185 13.76 0.63 12.05
CA LYS A 185 14.41 0.77 13.36
C LYS A 185 13.42 1.20 14.43
N ASP A 186 12.61 2.22 14.16
CA ASP A 186 11.59 2.71 15.10
C ASP A 186 10.51 1.66 15.40
N LEU A 187 10.25 0.77 14.44
CA LEU A 187 9.31 -0.34 14.57
C LEU A 187 9.94 -1.62 15.15
N ASN A 188 11.25 -1.63 15.42
CA ASN A 188 12.01 -2.82 15.80
C ASN A 188 11.86 -4.00 14.81
N GLN A 189 11.83 -3.72 13.51
CA GLN A 189 11.61 -4.68 12.41
C GLN A 189 12.80 -4.72 11.43
N LEU A 190 14.03 -4.51 11.92
CA LEU A 190 15.23 -4.44 11.07
C LEU A 190 15.56 -5.76 10.35
N ASP A 191 15.11 -6.90 10.87
CA ASP A 191 15.34 -8.19 10.23
C ASP A 191 14.70 -8.31 8.84
N LYS A 192 13.64 -7.53 8.58
CA LYS A 192 13.00 -7.44 7.26
C LYS A 192 13.97 -6.99 6.16
N LEU A 193 15.02 -6.21 6.49
CA LEU A 193 16.03 -5.77 5.52
C LEU A 193 16.90 -6.91 4.98
N LYS A 194 16.91 -8.07 5.65
CA LYS A 194 17.67 -9.26 5.21
C LYS A 194 16.89 -10.10 4.21
N ILE A 195 15.60 -9.82 4.02
CA ILE A 195 14.72 -10.58 3.12
C ILE A 195 15.03 -10.18 1.69
N TYR A 196 15.35 -11.17 0.86
CA TYR A 196 15.47 -10.98 -0.58
C TYR A 196 14.07 -10.88 -1.20
N ILE A 197 13.82 -9.81 -1.95
CA ILE A 197 12.59 -9.62 -2.70
C ILE A 197 12.88 -9.94 -4.17
N PRO A 198 12.11 -10.86 -4.80
CA PRO A 198 12.29 -11.19 -6.20
C PRO A 198 12.06 -9.97 -7.10
N PRO A 199 12.66 -9.94 -8.30
CA PRO A 199 12.37 -8.91 -9.28
C PRO A 199 10.87 -8.82 -9.56
N LYS A 200 10.39 -7.59 -9.77
CA LYS A 200 8.98 -7.37 -10.06
C LYS A 200 8.60 -7.93 -11.41
N ASP A 201 7.40 -8.50 -11.46
CA ASP A 201 6.74 -8.83 -12.71
C ASP A 201 6.20 -7.54 -13.33
N PHE A 202 6.87 -7.06 -14.38
CA PHE A 202 6.51 -5.82 -15.06
C PHE A 202 5.22 -5.96 -15.88
N ALA A 203 4.80 -7.17 -16.23
CA ALA A 203 3.54 -7.39 -16.94
C ALA A 203 2.34 -6.94 -16.09
N LYS A 204 2.44 -7.02 -14.75
CA LYS A 204 1.41 -6.52 -13.82
C LYS A 204 1.31 -4.99 -13.74
N MET A 205 2.31 -4.27 -14.26
CA MET A 205 2.30 -2.81 -14.33
C MET A 205 1.67 -2.30 -15.63
N GLU A 206 1.39 -3.19 -16.58
CA GLU A 206 0.64 -2.82 -17.76
C GLU A 206 -0.82 -2.56 -17.36
N PRO A 207 -1.43 -1.48 -17.89
CA PRO A 207 -2.84 -1.21 -17.61
C PRO A 207 -3.68 -2.42 -18.02
N TRP A 208 -4.76 -2.63 -17.26
CA TRP A 208 -5.66 -3.75 -17.43
C TRP A 208 -6.08 -3.95 -18.90
N LYS A 209 -6.40 -5.19 -19.31
CA LYS A 209 -6.77 -5.59 -20.69
C LYS A 209 -7.88 -4.76 -21.35
N LEU A 210 -8.57 -3.91 -20.59
CA LEU A 210 -9.57 -2.95 -21.06
C LEU A 210 -8.94 -1.75 -21.80
N ILE A 211 -7.65 -1.50 -21.61
CA ILE A 211 -6.87 -0.46 -22.29
C ILE A 211 -5.66 -1.16 -22.95
N PRO A 212 -5.87 -1.86 -24.08
CA PRO A 212 -4.87 -2.71 -24.72
C PRO A 212 -3.63 -1.94 -25.20
N THR A 213 -3.73 -0.64 -25.42
CA THR A 213 -2.67 0.18 -26.00
C THR A 213 -2.49 1.49 -25.24
N THR A 214 -1.27 2.05 -25.29
CA THR A 214 -0.97 3.37 -24.71
C THR A 214 -1.74 4.50 -25.40
N PHE A 215 -2.23 4.27 -26.61
CA PHE A 215 -3.05 5.20 -27.39
C PHE A 215 -4.53 4.82 -27.37
N TYR A 216 -4.98 3.97 -26.44
CA TYR A 216 -6.35 3.47 -26.42
C TYR A 216 -7.40 4.58 -26.53
N ASP A 217 -7.23 5.71 -25.82
CA ASP A 217 -8.19 6.82 -25.94
C ASP A 217 -8.23 7.41 -27.37
N ILE A 218 -7.12 7.41 -28.10
CA ILE A 218 -7.05 7.87 -29.50
C ILE A 218 -7.60 6.80 -30.44
N GLU A 219 -7.19 5.54 -30.25
CA GLU A 219 -7.61 4.40 -31.08
C GLU A 219 -9.10 4.10 -30.91
N TYR A 220 -9.63 4.20 -29.70
CA TYR A 220 -11.06 4.04 -29.39
C TYR A 220 -11.90 5.19 -29.95
N ILE A 221 -11.42 6.44 -29.87
CA ILE A 221 -12.07 7.57 -30.54
C ILE A 221 -12.06 7.36 -32.06
N GLU A 222 -10.95 6.91 -32.64
CA GLU A 222 -10.89 6.57 -34.08
C GLU A 222 -11.81 5.39 -34.46
N GLU A 223 -12.00 4.39 -33.59
CA GLU A 223 -12.94 3.28 -33.79
C GLU A 223 -14.41 3.70 -33.64
N GLU A 224 -14.75 4.52 -32.64
CA GLU A 224 -16.10 5.10 -32.48
C GLU A 224 -16.45 6.02 -33.66
N GLU A 225 -15.49 6.82 -34.15
CA GLU A 225 -15.67 7.70 -35.32
C GLU A 225 -15.75 6.91 -36.65
N ARG A 226 -15.13 5.73 -36.72
CA ARG A 226 -15.24 4.83 -37.88
C ARG A 226 -16.53 4.02 -37.93
N GLY A 227 -17.27 3.93 -36.82
CA GLY A 227 -18.50 3.16 -36.70
C GLY A 227 -18.23 1.65 -36.74
N GLY A 228 -18.77 0.93 -35.74
CA GLY A 228 -18.63 -0.53 -35.62
C GLY A 228 -19.11 -1.33 -36.83
#